data_AF-A0A4Z2CGW8-F1
#
_entry.id   AF-A0A4Z2CGW8-F1
#
_cell.length_a   1.000
_cell.length_b   1.000
_cell.length_c   1.000
_cell.angle_alpha   90.00
_cell.angle_beta   90.00
_cell.angle_gamma   90.00
#
_symmetry.space_group_name_H-M   'P 1'
#
loop_
_entity.id
_entity.type
_entity.pdbx_description
1 polymer ?
#
loop_
_entity_poly.entity_id
_entity_poly.type
_entity_poly.pdbx_seq_one_letter_code
_entity_poly.pdbx_strand_id
1 'polypeptide(L)'
;MLMSVARKVVAPNTPAYTRIVHHFGSEILLENGEIDRQKLGQLIFASAEKRKLLNSITHPEIHRAMLKEVLFHFLKGYRYVVLDVPLLFETRRLTKFLNHTVVVYCDLATQLSRLMQRDGLTREAGRAARGRADAAQ
;
A
#
# COMPACT_ATOMS: atom_id res chain seq x y z
N MET A 1 -2.83 0.81 -9.42
CA MET A 1 -4.17 1.29 -8.96
C MET A 1 -4.31 1.24 -7.43
N LEU A 2 -3.73 0.26 -6.72
CA LEU A 2 -3.81 0.21 -5.25
C LEU A 2 -3.21 1.44 -4.55
N MET A 3 -2.07 1.93 -5.02
CA MET A 3 -1.37 3.08 -4.40
C MET A 3 -2.21 4.36 -4.42
N SER A 4 -2.99 4.59 -5.48
CA SER A 4 -3.92 5.73 -5.54
C SER A 4 -5.14 5.52 -4.65
N VAL A 5 -5.65 4.30 -4.53
CA VAL A 5 -6.81 3.99 -3.67
C VAL A 5 -6.43 4.13 -2.19
N ALA A 6 -5.28 3.60 -1.78
CA ALA A 6 -4.78 3.76 -0.40
C ALA A 6 -4.61 5.23 -0.03
N ARG A 7 -4.15 6.08 -0.97
CA ARG A 7 -4.05 7.54 -0.78
C ARG A 7 -5.43 8.19 -0.61
N LYS A 8 -6.41 7.83 -1.45
CA LYS A 8 -7.78 8.37 -1.36
C LYS A 8 -8.47 7.98 -0.05
N VAL A 9 -8.24 6.75 0.42
CA VAL A 9 -8.88 6.21 1.62
C VAL A 9 -8.47 6.97 2.88
N VAL A 10 -7.26 7.54 2.93
CA VAL A 10 -6.75 8.30 4.09
C VAL A 10 -6.77 9.81 3.86
N ALA A 11 -7.46 10.30 2.83
CA ALA A 11 -7.61 11.72 2.58
C ALA A 11 -8.44 12.41 3.68
N PRO A 12 -8.30 13.73 3.88
CA PRO A 12 -9.12 14.46 4.85
C PRO A 12 -10.62 14.19 4.66
N ASN A 13 -11.35 14.13 5.77
CA ASN A 13 -12.79 13.84 5.83
C ASN A 13 -13.21 12.40 5.47
N THR A 14 -12.28 11.45 5.35
CA THR A 14 -12.65 10.03 5.26
C THR A 14 -12.75 9.36 6.63
N PRO A 15 -13.54 8.27 6.76
CA PRO A 15 -13.62 7.51 8.01
C PRO A 15 -12.26 6.97 8.48
N ALA A 16 -11.39 6.58 7.55
CA ALA A 16 -10.04 6.12 7.90
C ALA A 16 -9.18 7.27 8.44
N TYR A 17 -9.26 8.46 7.82
CA TYR A 17 -8.54 9.65 8.28
C TYR A 17 -8.91 9.99 9.72
N THR A 18 -10.20 10.10 10.03
CA THR A 18 -10.66 10.44 11.39
C THR A 18 -10.16 9.44 12.43
N ARG A 19 -10.22 8.14 12.11
CA ARG A 19 -9.70 7.08 13.00
C ARG A 19 -8.19 7.14 13.17
N ILE A 20 -7.46 7.42 12.10
CA ILE A 20 -6.00 7.54 12.15
C ILE A 20 -5.61 8.73 13.03
N VAL A 21 -6.19 9.91 12.82
CA VAL A 21 -5.91 11.10 13.64
C VAL A 21 -6.31 10.88 15.11
N HIS A 22 -7.43 10.20 15.37
CA HIS A 22 -7.84 9.86 16.74
C HIS A 22 -6.83 8.97 17.47
N HIS A 23 -6.22 7.99 16.79
CA HIS A 23 -5.29 7.04 17.42
C HIS A 23 -3.83 7.51 17.44
N PHE A 24 -3.41 8.28 16.45
CA PHE A 24 -2.02 8.71 16.26
C PHE A 24 -1.80 10.18 16.62
N GLY A 25 -2.84 10.89 17.03
CA GLY A 25 -2.81 12.30 17.40
C GLY A 25 -2.72 13.25 16.21
N SER A 26 -2.73 14.55 16.49
CA SER A 26 -2.57 15.59 15.48
C SER A 26 -1.11 15.81 15.08
N GLU A 27 -0.13 15.22 15.78
CA GLU A 27 1.29 15.35 15.46
C GLU A 27 1.68 14.75 14.10
N ILE A 28 0.86 13.83 13.58
CA ILE A 28 1.02 13.21 12.26
C ILE A 28 0.38 14.03 11.13
N LEU A 29 -0.12 15.24 11.41
CA LEU A 29 -0.69 16.13 10.41
C LEU A 29 0.34 17.16 9.94
N LEU A 30 0.23 17.52 8.68
CA LEU A 30 0.85 18.70 8.08
C LEU A 30 0.01 19.94 8.42
N GLU A 31 0.57 21.13 8.20
CA GLU A 31 -0.12 22.41 8.45
C GLU A 31 -1.41 22.56 7.62
N ASN A 32 -1.48 21.91 6.46
CA ASN A 32 -2.66 21.88 5.59
C ASN A 32 -3.73 20.87 6.05
N GLY A 33 -3.51 20.15 7.16
CA GLY A 33 -4.42 19.13 7.68
C GLY A 33 -4.33 17.77 6.98
N GLU A 34 -3.39 17.56 6.06
CA GLU A 34 -3.15 16.22 5.48
C GLU A 34 -2.23 15.38 6.38
N ILE A 35 -2.30 14.05 6.24
CA ILE A 35 -1.40 13.15 6.96
C ILE A 35 0.03 13.26 6.42
N ASP A 36 0.97 13.61 7.32
CA ASP A 36 2.40 13.51 7.11
C ASP A 36 2.82 12.04 7.07
N ARG A 37 3.03 11.54 5.85
CA ARG A 37 3.42 10.15 5.59
C ARG A 37 4.79 9.81 6.14
N GLN A 38 5.70 10.78 6.19
CA GLN A 38 7.06 10.55 6.66
C GLN A 38 7.03 10.34 8.18
N LYS A 39 6.33 11.21 8.91
CA LYS A 39 6.12 11.05 10.36
C LYS A 39 5.33 9.79 10.69
N LEU A 40 4.19 9.56 10.01
CA LEU A 40 3.39 8.36 10.24
C LEU A 40 4.20 7.10 9.93
N GLY A 41 4.98 7.10 8.85
CA GLY A 41 5.92 6.05 8.49
C GLY A 41 6.91 5.76 9.61
N GLN A 42 7.61 6.77 10.13
CA GLN A 42 8.55 6.60 11.24
C GLN A 42 7.90 5.94 12.47
N LEU A 43 6.68 6.37 12.83
CA LEU A 43 5.94 5.81 13.97
C LEU A 43 5.56 4.33 13.79
N ILE A 44 5.08 3.94 12.60
CA ILE A 44 4.69 2.54 12.33
C ILE A 44 5.88 1.64 12.00
N PHE A 45 7.01 2.20 11.57
CA PHE A 45 8.24 1.44 11.42
C PHE A 45 8.89 1.15 12.78
N ALA A 46 8.80 2.09 13.72
CA ALA A 46 9.30 1.92 15.08
C ALA A 46 8.47 0.96 15.95
N SER A 47 7.17 0.77 15.68
CA SER A 47 6.30 -0.09 16.51
C SER A 47 5.42 -1.02 15.67
N ALA A 48 5.57 -2.33 15.90
CA ALA A 48 4.74 -3.36 15.27
C ALA A 48 3.26 -3.26 15.68
N GLU A 49 2.98 -2.82 16.91
CA GLU A 49 1.60 -2.61 17.39
C GLU A 49 0.92 -1.46 16.66
N LYS A 50 1.62 -0.32 16.54
CA LYS A 50 1.13 0.83 15.76
C LYS A 50 0.90 0.47 14.30
N ARG A 51 1.79 -0.34 13.71
CA ARG A 51 1.62 -0.87 12.36
C ARG A 51 0.36 -1.73 12.22
N LYS A 52 0.14 -2.66 13.15
CA LYS A 52 -1.07 -3.50 13.16
C LYS A 52 -2.34 -2.66 13.32
N LEU A 53 -2.31 -1.63 14.15
CA LEU A 53 -3.43 -0.71 14.32
C LEU A 53 -3.73 0.08 13.05
N LEU A 54 -2.71 0.66 12.40
CA LEU A 54 -2.90 1.37 11.13
C LEU A 54 -3.47 0.42 10.06
N ASN A 55 -2.94 -0.79 9.97
CA ASN A 55 -3.41 -1.80 9.03
C ASN A 55 -4.86 -2.21 9.31
N SER A 56 -5.26 -2.41 10.57
CA SER A 56 -6.65 -2.74 10.92
C SER A 56 -7.63 -1.61 10.59
N ILE A 57 -7.17 -0.35 10.62
CA ILE A 57 -7.95 0.80 10.19
C ILE A 57 -8.10 0.85 8.67
N THR A 58 -6.99 0.68 7.96
CA THR A 58 -6.90 0.95 6.52
C THR A 58 -7.38 -0.22 5.65
N HIS A 59 -7.11 -1.47 6.01
CA HIS A 59 -7.45 -2.63 5.17
C HIS A 59 -8.95 -2.72 4.81
N PRO A 60 -9.90 -2.60 5.75
CA PRO A 60 -11.33 -2.68 5.42
C PRO A 60 -11.75 -1.58 4.44
N GLU A 61 -11.24 -0.37 4.62
CA GLU A 61 -11.59 0.78 3.79
C GLU A 61 -10.95 0.69 2.39
N ILE A 62 -9.71 0.19 2.30
CA ILE A 62 -9.07 -0.11 1.01
C ILE A 62 -9.88 -1.18 0.25
N HIS A 63 -10.32 -2.25 0.92
CA HIS A 63 -11.15 -3.29 0.30
C HIS A 63 -12.47 -2.73 -0.23
N ARG A 64 -13.16 -1.89 0.57
CA ARG A 64 -14.40 -1.22 0.14
C ARG A 64 -14.18 -0.32 -1.07
N ALA A 65 -13.14 0.50 -1.05
CA ALA A 65 -12.83 1.42 -2.14
C ALA A 65 -12.46 0.65 -3.42
N MET A 66 -11.68 -0.42 -3.31
CA MET A 66 -11.37 -1.29 -4.45
C MET A 66 -12.63 -1.94 -5.03
N LEU A 67 -13.50 -2.51 -4.20
CA LEU A 67 -14.74 -3.14 -4.66
C LEU A 67 -15.66 -2.12 -5.34
N LYS A 68 -15.73 -0.90 -4.82
CA LYS A 68 -16.50 0.20 -5.42
C LYS A 68 -15.96 0.59 -6.79
N GLU A 69 -14.65 0.72 -6.94
CA GLU A 69 -14.00 1.01 -8.23
C GLU A 69 -14.23 -0.12 -9.23
N VAL A 70 -14.10 -1.38 -8.82
CA VAL A 70 -14.40 -2.55 -9.67
C VAL A 70 -15.86 -2.52 -10.14
N LEU A 71 -16.82 -2.33 -9.24
CA LEU A 71 -18.24 -2.27 -9.58
C LEU A 71 -18.56 -1.09 -10.50
N PHE A 72 -17.96 0.07 -10.25
CA PHE A 72 -18.14 1.25 -11.09
C PHE A 72 -17.67 1.01 -12.54
N HIS A 73 -16.51 0.38 -12.72
CA HIS A 73 -16.02 0.04 -14.07
C HIS A 73 -16.87 -1.07 -14.70
N PHE A 74 -17.35 -2.03 -13.92
CA PHE A 74 -18.27 -3.05 -14.42
C PHE A 74 -19.57 -2.43 -14.94
N LEU A 75 -20.17 -1.50 -14.20
CA LEU A 75 -21.38 -0.77 -14.61
C LEU A 75 -21.17 0.11 -15.86
N LYS A 76 -19.93 0.56 -16.10
CA LYS A 76 -19.55 1.28 -17.33
C LYS A 76 -19.34 0.35 -18.54
N GLY A 77 -19.51 -0.96 -18.39
CA GLY A 77 -19.38 -1.94 -19.46
C GLY A 77 -17.94 -2.38 -19.74
N TYR A 78 -16.99 -2.09 -18.86
CA TYR A 78 -15.63 -2.64 -19.00
C TYR A 78 -15.64 -4.15 -18.72
N ARG A 79 -15.12 -4.93 -19.68
CA ARG A 79 -15.03 -6.40 -19.56
C ARG A 79 -13.94 -6.88 -18.61
N TYR A 80 -12.89 -6.09 -18.41
CA TYR A 80 -11.75 -6.48 -17.58
C TYR A 80 -11.30 -5.31 -16.71
N VAL A 81 -10.97 -5.61 -15.45
CA VAL A 81 -10.36 -4.66 -14.51
C VAL A 81 -9.07 -5.28 -14.01
N VAL A 82 -7.95 -4.57 -14.19
CA VAL A 82 -6.63 -5.03 -13.73
C VAL A 82 -6.33 -4.44 -12.37
N LEU A 83 -6.18 -5.31 -11.37
CA LEU A 83 -5.80 -4.95 -10.01
C LEU A 83 -4.30 -5.18 -9.81
N ASP A 84 -3.57 -4.08 -9.70
CA ASP A 84 -2.14 -4.07 -9.38
C ASP A 84 -1.94 -4.15 -7.86
N VAL A 85 -1.67 -5.36 -7.35
CA VAL A 85 -1.56 -5.70 -5.92
C VAL A 85 -0.15 -6.24 -5.62
N PRO A 86 0.76 -5.44 -5.04
CA PRO A 86 2.14 -5.86 -4.81
C PRO A 86 2.30 -7.05 -3.85
N LEU A 87 1.38 -7.23 -2.90
CA LEU A 87 1.41 -8.29 -1.86
C LEU A 87 0.20 -9.24 -1.98
N LEU A 88 -0.10 -9.64 -3.22
CA LEU A 88 -1.29 -10.42 -3.53
C LEU A 88 -1.28 -11.81 -2.88
N PHE A 89 -0.13 -12.48 -2.88
CA PHE A 89 0.00 -13.87 -2.45
C PHE A 89 0.11 -14.01 -0.93
N GLU A 90 0.62 -12.98 -0.28
CA GLU A 90 0.87 -12.86 1.15
C GLU A 90 -0.45 -12.64 1.89
N THR A 91 -1.29 -11.76 1.35
CA THR A 91 -2.59 -11.47 1.97
C THR A 91 -3.59 -12.60 1.80
N ARG A 92 -3.48 -13.46 0.77
CA ARG A 92 -4.38 -14.60 0.43
C ARG A 92 -5.90 -14.32 0.41
N ARG A 93 -6.32 -13.10 0.72
CA ARG A 93 -7.71 -12.67 0.85
C ARG A 93 -8.30 -12.29 -0.49
N LEU A 94 -7.51 -11.61 -1.33
CA LEU A 94 -7.96 -11.15 -2.64
C LEU A 94 -7.89 -12.26 -3.71
N THR A 95 -7.00 -13.24 -3.58
CA THR A 95 -6.84 -14.31 -4.58
C THR A 95 -8.13 -15.09 -4.84
N LYS A 96 -9.02 -15.21 -3.85
CA LYS A 96 -10.35 -15.85 -4.00
C LYS A 96 -11.33 -15.06 -4.85
N PHE A 97 -11.10 -13.76 -5.01
CA PHE A 97 -11.98 -12.85 -5.76
C PHE A 97 -11.42 -12.52 -7.16
N LEU A 98 -10.25 -13.06 -7.53
CA LEU A 98 -9.63 -12.84 -8.83
C LEU A 98 -9.84 -14.04 -9.74
N ASN A 99 -10.31 -13.79 -10.96
CA ASN A 99 -10.47 -14.83 -11.98
C ASN A 99 -9.14 -15.27 -12.58
N HIS A 100 -8.21 -14.32 -12.76
CA HIS A 100 -6.89 -14.56 -13.32
C HIS A 100 -5.83 -13.80 -12.54
N THR A 101 -4.67 -14.41 -12.35
CA THR A 101 -3.51 -13.78 -11.72
C THR A 101 -2.35 -13.78 -12.70
N VAL A 102 -1.75 -12.60 -12.90
CA VAL A 102 -0.58 -12.42 -13.76
C VAL A 102 0.59 -11.99 -12.87
N VAL A 103 1.70 -12.73 -12.96
CA VAL A 103 2.93 -12.43 -12.21
C VAL A 103 4.00 -11.96 -13.19
N VAL A 104 4.62 -10.82 -12.89
CA VAL A 104 5.78 -10.32 -13.63
C VAL A 104 7.03 -10.69 -12.85
N TYR A 105 7.89 -11.51 -13.45
CA TYR A 105 9.12 -12.01 -12.84
C TYR A 105 10.35 -11.55 -13.62
N CYS A 106 11.46 -11.34 -12.90
CA CYS A 106 12.79 -11.15 -13.48
C CYS A 106 13.83 -11.80 -12.56
N ASP A 107 15.00 -12.12 -13.12
CA ASP A 107 16.09 -12.69 -12.33
C ASP A 107 16.62 -11.67 -11.29
N LEU A 108 17.32 -12.21 -10.30
CA LEU A 108 17.80 -11.45 -9.14
C LEU A 108 18.76 -10.31 -9.53
N ALA A 109 19.61 -10.54 -10.54
CA ALA A 109 20.58 -9.55 -10.97
C ALA A 109 19.88 -8.40 -11.68
N THR A 110 18.90 -8.69 -12.54
CA THR A 110 18.06 -7.70 -13.20
C THR A 110 17.24 -6.88 -12.20
N GLN A 111 16.62 -7.53 -11.21
CA GLN A 111 15.85 -6.83 -10.17
C GLN A 111 16.72 -5.86 -9.38
N LEU A 112 17.90 -6.31 -8.93
CA LEU A 112 18.84 -5.49 -8.16
C LEU A 112 19.38 -4.33 -8.98
N SER A 113 19.76 -4.57 -10.24
CA SER A 113 20.28 -3.53 -11.14
C SER A 113 19.26 -2.42 -11.36
N ARG A 114 17.99 -2.79 -11.63
CA ARG A 114 16.89 -1.81 -11.78
C ARG A 114 16.62 -1.03 -10.50
N LEU A 115 16.65 -1.68 -9.35
CA LEU A 115 16.46 -1.02 -8.05
C LEU A 115 17.57 0.01 -7.79
N MET A 116 18.83 -0.36 -8.04
CA MET A 116 19.98 0.52 -7.86
C MET A 116 19.93 1.73 -8.80
N GLN A 117 19.59 1.51 -10.08
CA GLN A 117 19.49 2.60 -11.07
C GLN A 117 18.37 3.58 -10.74
N ARG A 118 17.19 3.09 -10.33
CA ARG A 118 16.04 3.94 -10.03
C ARG A 118 16.24 4.78 -8.77
N ASP A 119 16.77 4.16 -7.71
CA ASP A 119 16.82 4.76 -6.38
C ASP A 119 18.22 5.33 -6.04
N GLY A 120 19.18 5.28 -6.97
CA GLY A 120 20.55 5.78 -6.80
C GLY A 120 21.33 5.05 -5.70
N LEU A 121 21.03 3.77 -5.48
CA LEU A 121 21.56 3.00 -4.34
C LEU A 121 22.89 2.31 -4.68
N THR A 122 23.78 2.25 -3.70
CA THR A 122 24.94 1.33 -3.74
C THR A 122 24.47 -0.12 -3.72
N ARG A 123 25.32 -1.06 -4.16
CA ARG A 123 24.96 -2.49 -4.22
C ARG A 123 24.56 -3.06 -2.87
N GLU A 124 25.20 -2.60 -1.80
CA GLU A 124 24.90 -2.99 -0.41
C GLU A 124 23.55 -2.43 0.05
N ALA A 125 23.31 -1.14 -0.20
CA ALA A 125 22.03 -0.51 0.10
C ALA A 125 20.88 -1.11 -0.71
N GLY A 126 21.10 -1.50 -1.97
CA GLY A 126 20.14 -2.21 -2.80
C GLY A 126 19.78 -3.59 -2.26
N ARG A 127 20.77 -4.36 -1.78
CA ARG A 127 20.53 -5.66 -1.11
C ARG A 127 19.74 -5.49 0.19
N ALA A 128 20.07 -4.49 1.01
CA ALA A 128 19.35 -4.20 2.25
C ALA A 128 17.93 -3.67 2.02
N ALA A 129 17.72 -2.84 0.98
CA ALA A 129 16.39 -2.37 0.58
C ALA A 129 15.50 -3.53 0.10
N ARG A 130 16.06 -4.47 -0.67
CA ARG A 130 15.34 -5.68 -1.07
C ARG A 130 14.97 -6.54 0.14
N GLY A 131 15.91 -6.79 1.05
CA GLY A 131 15.63 -7.57 2.26
C GLY A 131 14.51 -6.97 3.12
N ARG A 132 14.35 -5.64 3.14
CA ARG A 132 13.22 -4.96 3.80
C ARG A 132 11.90 -5.10 3.02
N ALA A 133 11.95 -5.10 1.69
CA ALA A 133 10.78 -5.36 0.85
C ALA A 133 10.32 -6.83 1.00
N ASP A 134 11.27 -7.75 1.12
CA ASP A 134 11.02 -9.18 1.36
C ASP A 134 10.53 -9.45 2.79
N ALA A 135 11.03 -8.72 3.80
CA ALA A 135 10.59 -8.86 5.19
C ALA A 135 9.28 -8.11 5.51
N ALA A 136 8.80 -7.27 4.60
CA ALA A 136 7.48 -6.65 4.66
C ALA A 136 6.40 -7.50 3.94
N GLN A 137 6.79 -8.62 3.32
CA GLN A 137 5.91 -9.67 2.80
C GLN A 137 5.34 -10.53 3.93
#